data_AF-A0A482ZNA9-F1
#
_entry.id   AF-A0A482ZNA9-F1
#
_cell.length_a   1.000
_cell.length_b   1.000
_cell.length_c   1.000
_cell.angle_alpha   90.00
_cell.angle_beta   90.00
_cell.angle_gamma   90.00
#
_symmetry.space_group_name_H-M   'P 1'
#
loop_
_entity.id
_entity.type
_entity.pdbx_description
1 polymer ?
#
loop_
_entity_poly.entity_id
_entity_poly.type
_entity_poly.pdbx_seq_one_letter_code
_entity_poly.pdbx_strand_id
1 'polypeptide(L)'
;MIIDEINRGNISRIFGELITLIEPTKREGTKEAISVQLPYSKKPFSVPKNLYIIGTMNTADRSLALVDTALRRRFDFIEMLPNDLLLDDLDGVNLQKMLKVMNQRIEALYDREHMIGHSFLMDLEDIKDLNHAFNNKILPLLEEYFYDDWQKIKLVLADSSNLFYEKVSYGPDLFKGMGNETEQKESYRRASSSDIKKDAFIRIYKSSSEVDEGSS
;
A
#
# COMPACT_ATOMS: atom_id res chain seq x y z
N MET A 1 14.89 -10.33 -17.93
CA MET A 1 15.47 -9.46 -16.89
C MET A 1 14.33 -8.94 -16.05
N ILE A 2 14.43 -9.08 -14.74
CA ILE A 2 13.45 -8.54 -13.80
C ILE A 2 14.11 -7.33 -13.13
N ILE A 3 13.43 -6.19 -13.11
CA ILE A 3 13.84 -4.98 -12.41
C ILE A 3 12.83 -4.74 -11.30
N ASP A 4 13.22 -5.01 -10.07
CA ASP A 4 12.36 -4.75 -8.92
C ASP A 4 12.35 -3.26 -8.60
N GLU A 5 11.20 -2.71 -8.21
CA GLU A 5 11.05 -1.32 -7.76
C GLU A 5 11.60 -0.31 -8.80
N ILE A 6 11.20 -0.47 -10.07
CA ILE A 6 11.77 0.27 -11.20
C ILE A 6 11.63 1.79 -11.05
N ASN A 7 10.61 2.26 -10.31
CA ASN A 7 10.38 3.67 -10.02
C ASN A 7 11.39 4.27 -9.02
N ARG A 8 12.14 3.48 -8.24
CA ARG A 8 13.13 4.00 -7.28
C ARG A 8 14.40 4.58 -7.90
N GLY A 9 14.62 4.36 -9.19
CA GLY A 9 15.73 4.95 -9.94
C GLY A 9 15.28 6.09 -10.84
N ASN A 10 16.21 6.99 -11.21
CA ASN A 10 15.98 7.88 -12.35
C ASN A 10 16.06 7.07 -13.64
N ILE A 11 14.91 6.51 -14.05
CA ILE A 11 14.83 5.57 -15.16
C ILE A 11 15.35 6.20 -16.46
N SER A 12 15.04 7.47 -16.73
CA SER A 12 15.50 8.17 -17.93
C SER A 12 17.04 8.29 -17.98
N ARG A 13 17.70 8.49 -16.82
CA ARG A 13 19.18 8.49 -16.73
C ARG A 13 19.77 7.08 -16.84
N ILE A 14 19.09 6.07 -16.30
CA ILE A 14 19.56 4.67 -16.34
C ILE A 14 19.49 4.11 -17.76
N PHE A 15 18.35 4.28 -18.42
CA PHE A 15 18.19 3.79 -19.79
C PHE A 15 18.89 4.70 -20.80
N GLY A 16 18.92 6.02 -20.58
CA GLY A 16 19.56 6.96 -21.51
C GLY A 16 19.13 6.71 -22.95
N GLU A 17 20.10 6.47 -23.83
CA GLU A 17 19.87 6.17 -25.25
C GLU A 17 19.24 4.79 -25.52
N LEU A 18 19.26 3.89 -24.54
CA LEU A 18 18.67 2.55 -24.64
C LEU A 18 17.14 2.57 -24.60
N ILE A 19 16.52 3.67 -24.18
CA ILE A 19 15.05 3.77 -24.10
C ILE A 19 14.38 3.55 -25.46
N THR A 20 15.03 3.93 -26.56
CA THR A 20 14.51 3.66 -27.91
C THR A 20 14.71 2.20 -28.30
N LEU A 21 15.80 1.57 -27.85
CA LEU A 21 16.16 0.19 -28.21
C LEU A 21 15.27 -0.87 -27.54
N ILE A 22 14.61 -0.52 -26.43
CA ILE A 22 13.69 -1.45 -25.77
C ILE A 22 12.36 -1.60 -26.50
N GLU A 23 12.03 -0.70 -27.45
CA GLU A 23 10.84 -0.82 -28.29
C GLU A 23 10.90 -2.11 -29.13
N PRO A 24 9.83 -2.95 -29.15
CA PRO A 24 9.88 -4.25 -29.83
C PRO A 24 10.31 -4.18 -31.30
N THR A 25 9.94 -3.12 -32.03
CA THR A 25 10.29 -2.95 -33.45
C THR A 25 11.74 -2.53 -33.66
N LYS A 26 12.41 -1.96 -32.66
CA LYS A 26 13.77 -1.39 -32.74
C LYS A 26 14.89 -2.35 -32.35
N ARG A 27 14.52 -3.55 -31.89
CA ARG A 27 15.43 -4.60 -31.42
C ARG A 27 16.15 -5.34 -32.54
N GLU A 28 17.29 -5.92 -32.24
CA GLU A 28 18.07 -6.72 -33.18
C GLU A 28 17.23 -7.88 -33.77
N GLY A 29 17.34 -8.06 -35.09
CA GLY A 29 16.63 -9.11 -35.82
C GLY A 29 15.20 -8.78 -36.23
N THR A 30 14.77 -7.52 -36.10
CA THR A 30 13.51 -6.98 -36.64
C THR A 30 13.75 -6.17 -37.91
N LYS A 31 12.67 -5.75 -38.59
CA LYS A 31 12.76 -4.93 -39.81
C LYS A 31 13.29 -3.51 -39.56
N GLU A 32 13.02 -2.94 -38.38
CA GLU A 32 13.40 -1.58 -38.01
C GLU A 32 14.50 -1.56 -36.93
N ALA A 33 15.31 -2.62 -36.87
CA ALA A 33 16.39 -2.77 -35.91
C ALA A 33 17.35 -1.58 -35.98
N ILE A 34 17.67 -1.02 -34.82
CA ILE A 34 18.65 0.05 -34.69
C ILE A 34 19.72 -0.32 -33.66
N SER A 35 20.87 0.35 -33.77
CA SER A 35 21.96 0.27 -32.81
C SER A 35 22.40 1.67 -32.42
N VAL A 36 22.77 1.86 -31.15
CA VAL A 36 23.36 3.11 -30.65
C VAL A 36 24.84 2.91 -30.37
N GLN A 37 25.63 3.99 -30.42
CA GLN A 37 27.04 3.93 -30.06
C GLN A 37 27.21 4.24 -28.58
N LEU A 38 27.71 3.28 -27.80
CA LEU A 38 27.86 3.46 -26.36
C LEU A 38 28.86 4.60 -26.04
N PRO A 39 28.56 5.49 -25.08
CA PRO A 39 29.35 6.69 -24.84
C PRO A 39 30.75 6.39 -24.32
N TYR A 40 30.93 5.32 -23.54
CA TYR A 40 32.22 4.97 -22.94
C TYR A 40 33.06 4.06 -23.83
N SER A 41 32.52 2.91 -24.25
CA SER A 41 33.26 1.94 -25.05
C SER A 41 33.37 2.32 -26.53
N LYS A 42 32.56 3.28 -26.99
CA LYS A 42 32.42 3.67 -28.40
C LYS A 42 32.02 2.51 -29.33
N LYS A 43 31.54 1.40 -28.78
CA LYS A 43 31.07 0.23 -29.55
C LYS A 43 29.58 0.37 -29.89
N PRO A 44 29.14 -0.12 -31.07
CA PRO A 44 27.72 -0.23 -31.36
C PRO A 44 27.07 -1.26 -30.43
N PHE A 45 25.85 -0.97 -30.02
CA PHE A 45 25.03 -1.82 -29.15
C PHE A 45 23.59 -1.83 -29.63
N SER A 46 22.97 -3.01 -29.58
CA SER A 46 21.54 -3.22 -29.85
C SER A 46 20.96 -4.15 -28.79
N VAL A 47 19.64 -4.10 -28.60
CA VAL A 47 18.92 -4.98 -27.67
C VAL A 47 18.34 -6.16 -28.47
N PRO A 48 18.62 -7.42 -28.10
CA PRO A 48 18.13 -8.55 -28.85
C PRO A 48 16.63 -8.80 -28.63
N LYS A 49 15.93 -9.28 -29.66
CA LYS A 49 14.47 -9.50 -29.59
C LYS A 49 14.02 -10.50 -28.53
N ASN A 50 14.88 -11.42 -28.11
CA ASN A 50 14.59 -12.42 -27.07
C ASN A 50 14.77 -11.89 -25.64
N LEU A 51 15.16 -10.62 -25.45
CA LEU A 51 15.24 -10.01 -24.12
C LEU A 51 13.88 -9.48 -23.67
N TYR A 52 13.32 -10.03 -22.60
CA TYR A 52 12.14 -9.49 -21.94
C TYR A 52 12.55 -8.69 -20.70
N ILE A 53 11.92 -7.52 -20.50
CA ILE A 53 12.10 -6.66 -19.34
C ILE A 53 10.78 -6.63 -18.60
N ILE A 54 10.79 -7.10 -17.36
CA ILE A 54 9.63 -7.07 -16.46
C ILE A 54 10.01 -6.18 -15.29
N GLY A 55 9.24 -5.12 -15.08
CA GLY A 55 9.43 -4.21 -13.95
C GLY A 55 8.32 -4.39 -12.93
N THR A 56 8.65 -4.38 -11.65
CA THR A 56 7.67 -4.16 -10.58
C THR A 56 7.73 -2.69 -10.16
N MET A 57 6.62 -2.15 -9.66
CA MET A 57 6.51 -0.76 -9.25
C MET A 57 5.61 -0.67 -8.03
N ASN A 58 6.09 -0.01 -6.98
CA ASN A 58 5.24 0.37 -5.86
C ASN A 58 4.62 1.74 -6.17
N THR A 59 3.30 1.77 -6.38
CA THR A 59 2.58 2.97 -6.79
C THR A 59 2.20 3.90 -5.63
N ALA A 60 2.25 3.41 -4.38
CA ALA A 60 2.04 4.23 -3.19
C ALA A 60 3.15 5.28 -2.99
N ASP A 61 4.37 5.01 -3.50
CA ASP A 61 5.50 5.92 -3.36
C ASP A 61 5.41 7.12 -4.32
N ARG A 62 4.68 8.16 -3.87
CA ARG A 62 4.47 9.41 -4.62
C ARG A 62 5.75 10.19 -4.89
N SER A 63 6.81 9.99 -4.11
CA SER A 63 8.09 10.70 -4.29
C SER A 63 8.82 10.30 -5.58
N LEU A 64 8.39 9.17 -6.17
CA LEU A 64 8.99 8.52 -7.33
C LEU A 64 7.99 8.29 -8.48
N ALA A 65 6.72 8.68 -8.28
CA ALA A 65 5.57 8.26 -9.10
C ALA A 65 5.44 8.93 -10.48
N LEU A 66 6.33 9.86 -10.84
CA LEU A 66 6.34 10.39 -12.21
C LEU A 66 7.16 9.48 -13.11
N VAL A 67 6.56 8.34 -13.46
CA VAL A 67 7.04 7.53 -14.58
C VAL A 67 6.96 8.39 -15.84
N ASP A 68 8.12 8.70 -16.41
CA ASP A 68 8.25 9.49 -17.62
C ASP A 68 7.30 8.95 -18.71
N THR A 69 6.59 9.86 -19.39
CA THR A 69 5.73 9.57 -20.53
C THR A 69 6.46 8.72 -21.58
N ALA A 70 7.79 8.87 -21.71
CA ALA A 70 8.63 8.05 -22.58
C ALA A 70 8.58 6.56 -22.23
N LEU A 71 8.54 6.20 -20.94
CA LEU A 71 8.49 4.81 -20.49
C LEU A 71 7.07 4.25 -20.59
N ARG A 72 6.06 5.08 -20.29
CA ARG A 72 4.65 4.71 -20.46
C ARG A 72 4.30 4.25 -21.87
N ARG A 73 5.01 4.74 -22.88
CA ARG A 73 4.84 4.34 -24.28
C ARG A 73 5.53 3.04 -24.67
N ARG A 74 6.38 2.48 -23.81
CA ARG A 74 7.32 1.39 -24.14
C ARG A 74 7.17 0.15 -23.27
N PHE A 75 6.46 0.29 -22.17
CA PHE A 75 6.05 -0.80 -21.29
C PHE A 75 4.53 -0.94 -21.35
N ASP A 76 4.05 -2.18 -21.32
CA ASP A 76 2.66 -2.47 -20.98
C ASP A 76 2.53 -2.41 -19.46
N PHE A 77 1.60 -1.59 -18.97
CA PHE A 77 1.35 -1.45 -17.53
C PHE A 77 0.22 -2.38 -17.15
N ILE A 78 0.57 -3.44 -16.44
CA ILE A 78 -0.39 -4.40 -15.87
C ILE A 78 -0.52 -4.08 -14.40
N GLU A 79 -1.72 -3.69 -14.01
CA GLU A 79 -2.01 -3.34 -12.63
C GLU A 79 -2.30 -4.59 -11.79
N MET A 80 -1.71 -4.61 -10.59
CA MET A 80 -1.84 -5.70 -9.63
C MET A 80 -2.45 -5.19 -8.33
N LEU A 81 -3.79 -5.11 -8.29
CA LEU A 81 -4.51 -4.73 -7.07
C LEU A 81 -4.40 -5.83 -6.00
N PRO A 82 -4.58 -5.49 -4.71
CA PRO A 82 -4.76 -6.50 -3.68
C PRO A 82 -5.93 -7.43 -4.01
N ASN A 83 -5.71 -8.74 -3.87
CA ASN A 83 -6.71 -9.76 -4.13
C ASN A 83 -7.18 -10.40 -2.81
N ASP A 84 -8.34 -9.99 -2.31
CA ASP A 84 -8.94 -10.53 -1.09
C ASP A 84 -9.37 -12.00 -1.24
N LEU A 85 -9.64 -12.47 -2.46
CA LEU A 85 -10.07 -13.85 -2.74
C LEU A 85 -9.01 -14.91 -2.42
N LEU A 86 -7.77 -14.50 -2.15
CA LEU A 86 -6.67 -15.38 -1.76
C LEU A 86 -6.62 -15.64 -0.24
N LEU A 87 -7.54 -15.06 0.53
CA LEU A 87 -7.55 -15.16 1.99
C LEU A 87 -8.67 -16.08 2.46
N ASP A 88 -8.31 -17.05 3.29
CA ASP A 88 -9.25 -17.96 3.94
C ASP A 88 -9.77 -17.41 5.28
N ASP A 89 -10.83 -18.01 5.80
CA ASP A 89 -11.30 -17.75 7.16
C ASP A 89 -10.27 -18.22 8.19
N LEU A 90 -9.98 -17.38 9.18
CA LEU A 90 -9.04 -17.68 10.25
C LEU A 90 -9.74 -17.66 11.61
N ASP A 91 -9.85 -18.81 12.27
CA ASP A 91 -10.49 -18.95 13.58
C ASP A 91 -11.87 -18.27 13.64
N GLY A 92 -12.66 -18.30 12.57
CA GLY A 92 -13.98 -17.64 12.48
C GLY A 92 -13.95 -16.12 12.26
N VAL A 93 -12.81 -15.58 11.83
CA VAL A 93 -12.68 -14.23 11.25
C VAL A 93 -12.57 -14.36 9.74
N ASN A 94 -13.49 -13.74 8.99
CA ASN A 94 -13.44 -13.74 7.54
C ASN A 94 -12.44 -12.69 7.02
N LEU A 95 -11.22 -13.13 6.73
CA LEU A 95 -10.11 -12.25 6.32
C LEU A 95 -10.38 -11.60 4.97
N GLN A 96 -11.01 -12.33 4.05
CA GLN A 96 -11.42 -11.80 2.74
C GLN A 96 -12.31 -10.56 2.90
N LYS A 97 -13.45 -10.68 3.59
CA LYS A 97 -14.39 -9.57 3.82
C LYS A 97 -13.74 -8.45 4.60
N MET A 98 -12.90 -8.78 5.58
CA MET A 98 -12.18 -7.79 6.37
C MET A 98 -11.26 -6.94 5.48
N LEU A 99 -10.39 -7.55 4.69
CA LEU A 99 -9.48 -6.84 3.80
C LEU A 99 -10.25 -6.01 2.77
N LYS A 100 -11.28 -6.60 2.15
CA LYS A 100 -12.13 -5.93 1.16
C LYS A 100 -12.76 -4.65 1.73
N VAL A 101 -13.39 -4.73 2.91
CA VAL A 101 -14.05 -3.59 3.55
C VAL A 101 -13.03 -2.53 3.98
N MET A 102 -11.88 -2.95 4.52
CA MET A 102 -10.79 -2.02 4.86
C MET A 102 -10.30 -1.27 3.62
N ASN A 103 -10.04 -1.99 2.52
CA ASN A 103 -9.55 -1.38 1.28
C ASN A 103 -10.57 -0.44 0.64
N GLN A 104 -11.86 -0.77 0.66
CA GLN A 104 -12.92 0.14 0.22
C GLN A 104 -12.94 1.44 1.04
N ARG A 105 -12.75 1.36 2.36
CA ARG A 105 -12.70 2.54 3.23
C ARG A 105 -11.43 3.35 3.01
N ILE A 106 -10.28 2.70 2.82
CA ILE A 106 -9.01 3.38 2.53
C ILE A 106 -9.10 4.09 1.18
N GLU A 107 -9.62 3.44 0.14
CA GLU A 107 -9.79 4.04 -1.18
C GLU A 107 -10.70 5.28 -1.14
N ALA A 108 -11.78 5.23 -0.36
CA ALA A 108 -12.69 6.36 -0.19
C ALA A 108 -12.09 7.52 0.65
N LEU A 109 -11.26 7.22 1.64
CA LEU A 109 -10.71 8.20 2.59
C LEU A 109 -9.33 8.74 2.20
N TYR A 110 -8.60 8.02 1.35
CA TYR A 110 -7.23 8.30 0.96
C TYR A 110 -7.06 8.26 -0.56
N ASP A 111 -6.75 7.09 -1.12
CA ASP A 111 -6.76 6.80 -2.54
C ASP A 111 -6.64 5.28 -2.77
N ARG A 112 -6.71 4.90 -4.04
CA ARG A 112 -6.57 3.52 -4.51
C ARG A 112 -5.16 2.92 -4.38
N GLU A 113 -4.13 3.75 -4.46
CA GLU A 113 -2.73 3.29 -4.45
C GLU A 113 -2.26 2.85 -3.05
N HIS A 114 -2.99 3.23 -2.01
CA HIS A 114 -2.69 2.91 -0.61
C HIS A 114 -3.54 1.77 -0.06
N MET A 115 -4.22 1.00 -0.92
CA MET A 115 -4.88 -0.23 -0.47
C MET A 115 -3.88 -1.20 0.17
N ILE A 116 -4.31 -1.88 1.23
CA ILE A 116 -3.51 -2.88 1.94
C ILE A 116 -3.38 -4.14 1.08
N GLY A 117 -2.15 -4.60 0.90
CA GLY A 117 -1.84 -5.85 0.21
C GLY A 117 -2.30 -7.09 0.99
N HIS A 118 -2.81 -8.10 0.27
CA HIS A 118 -3.24 -9.38 0.85
C HIS A 118 -2.09 -10.15 1.52
N SER A 119 -0.84 -9.91 1.12
CA SER A 119 0.35 -10.54 1.71
C SER A 119 0.52 -10.28 3.21
N PHE A 120 -0.07 -9.22 3.77
CA PHE A 120 -0.07 -8.99 5.23
C PHE A 120 -0.90 -10.03 6.00
N LEU A 121 -1.83 -10.70 5.32
CA LEU A 121 -2.81 -11.62 5.89
C LEU A 121 -2.71 -13.04 5.30
N MET A 122 -1.73 -13.29 4.43
CA MET A 122 -1.44 -14.64 3.95
C MET A 122 -0.64 -15.43 4.99
N ASP A 123 -0.78 -16.75 4.95
CA ASP A 123 -0.02 -17.71 5.76
C ASP A 123 -0.12 -17.47 7.28
N LEU A 124 -1.28 -17.02 7.76
CA LEU A 124 -1.58 -16.90 9.20
C LEU A 124 -2.11 -18.24 9.73
N GLU A 125 -1.59 -18.71 10.88
CA GLU A 125 -2.03 -19.97 11.48
C GLU A 125 -3.12 -19.77 12.55
N ASP A 126 -3.06 -18.67 13.30
CA ASP A 126 -3.99 -18.39 14.38
C ASP A 126 -4.26 -16.88 14.62
N ILE A 127 -5.14 -16.57 15.58
CA ILE A 127 -5.44 -15.19 16.00
C ILE A 127 -4.20 -14.42 16.52
N LYS A 128 -3.15 -15.09 17.00
CA LYS A 128 -1.92 -14.40 17.45
C LYS A 128 -1.13 -13.88 16.25
N ASP A 129 -1.06 -14.65 15.17
CA ASP A 129 -0.44 -14.20 13.93
C ASP A 129 -1.21 -13.01 13.34
N LEU A 130 -2.54 -13.06 13.38
CA LEU A 130 -3.39 -11.94 12.98
C LEU A 130 -3.13 -10.69 13.84
N ASN A 131 -3.01 -10.87 15.15
CA ASN A 131 -2.64 -9.79 16.07
C ASN A 131 -1.28 -9.19 15.74
N HIS A 132 -0.29 -10.04 15.46
CA HIS A 132 1.04 -9.62 15.07
C HIS A 132 1.01 -8.83 13.74
N ALA A 133 0.27 -9.32 12.74
CA ALA A 133 0.08 -8.64 11.46
C ALA A 133 -0.56 -7.25 11.65
N PHE A 134 -1.58 -7.14 12.50
CA PHE A 134 -2.21 -5.85 12.79
C PHE A 134 -1.27 -4.91 13.55
N ASN A 135 -0.75 -5.33 14.69
CA ASN A 135 0.04 -4.47 15.56
C ASN A 135 1.35 -4.01 14.92
N ASN A 136 2.02 -4.87 14.14
CA ASN A 136 3.36 -4.58 13.66
C ASN A 136 3.43 -4.14 12.19
N LYS A 137 2.34 -4.31 11.43
CA LYS A 137 2.32 -3.97 10.00
C LYS A 137 1.14 -3.07 9.64
N ILE A 138 -0.10 -3.53 9.85
CA ILE A 138 -1.29 -2.82 9.34
C ILE A 138 -1.58 -1.52 10.12
N LEU A 139 -1.57 -1.55 11.45
CA LEU A 139 -1.80 -0.35 12.27
C LEU A 139 -0.73 0.73 12.05
N PRO A 140 0.59 0.42 12.08
CA PRO A 140 1.61 1.40 11.71
C PRO A 140 1.41 2.00 10.32
N LEU A 141 0.99 1.19 9.34
CA LEU A 141 0.75 1.66 7.98
C LEU A 141 -0.44 2.63 7.91
N LEU A 142 -1.53 2.34 8.63
CA LEU A 142 -2.68 3.24 8.73
C LEU A 142 -2.33 4.54 9.46
N GLU A 143 -1.47 4.48 10.49
CA GLU A 143 -0.94 5.66 11.19
C GLU A 143 -0.10 6.56 10.26
N GLU A 144 0.64 5.96 9.31
CA GLU A 144 1.38 6.70 8.29
C GLU A 144 0.44 7.31 7.25
N TYR A 145 -0.55 6.56 6.77
CA TYR A 145 -1.50 7.04 5.75
C TYR A 145 -2.34 8.20 6.28
N PHE A 146 -2.85 8.07 7.50
CA PHE A 146 -3.75 9.05 8.13
C PHE A 146 -3.02 9.83 9.22
N TYR A 147 -1.84 10.36 8.89
CA TYR A 147 -1.04 11.17 9.81
C TYR A 147 -1.87 12.30 10.45
N ASP A 148 -1.86 12.37 11.78
CA ASP A 148 -2.66 13.27 12.62
C ASP A 148 -4.20 13.17 12.47
N ASP A 149 -4.73 12.17 11.75
CA ASP A 149 -6.17 11.97 11.52
C ASP A 149 -6.66 10.62 12.07
N TRP A 150 -6.70 10.53 13.40
CA TRP A 150 -7.18 9.34 14.13
C TRP A 150 -8.63 8.98 13.81
N GLN A 151 -9.46 9.96 13.41
CA GLN A 151 -10.84 9.70 13.06
C GLN A 151 -10.93 8.82 11.83
N LYS A 152 -10.13 9.08 10.80
CA LYS A 152 -10.08 8.22 9.60
C LYS A 152 -9.60 6.81 9.91
N ILE A 153 -8.58 6.64 10.75
CA ILE A 153 -8.12 5.31 11.18
C ILE A 153 -9.27 4.53 11.85
N LYS A 154 -10.00 5.19 12.76
CA LYS A 154 -11.16 4.59 13.43
C LYS A 154 -12.30 4.27 12.46
N LEU A 155 -12.52 5.08 11.42
CA LEU A 155 -13.49 4.79 10.37
C LEU A 155 -13.11 3.53 9.58
N VAL A 156 -11.84 3.41 9.17
CA VAL A 156 -11.32 2.23 8.45
C VAL A 156 -11.56 0.95 9.26
N LEU A 157 -11.24 0.99 10.57
CA LEU A 157 -11.33 -0.15 11.48
C LEU A 157 -12.72 -0.38 12.10
N ALA A 158 -13.71 0.47 11.79
CA ALA A 158 -14.99 0.52 12.51
C ALA A 158 -14.83 0.58 14.04
N ASP A 159 -13.83 1.31 14.52
CA ASP A 159 -13.38 1.30 15.92
C ASP A 159 -14.17 2.28 16.81
N SER A 160 -15.51 2.20 16.79
CA SER A 160 -16.35 3.05 17.65
C SER A 160 -16.18 2.74 19.15
N SER A 161 -15.71 1.54 19.48
CA SER A 161 -15.55 1.04 20.85
C SER A 161 -14.12 1.10 21.40
N ASN A 162 -13.17 1.75 20.69
CA ASN A 162 -11.78 1.89 21.11
C ASN A 162 -11.07 0.55 21.40
N LEU A 163 -11.35 -0.46 20.58
CA LEU A 163 -10.76 -1.80 20.65
C LEU A 163 -9.37 -1.86 20.01
N PHE A 164 -9.05 -0.94 19.09
CA PHE A 164 -7.72 -0.82 18.47
C PHE A 164 -6.96 0.37 19.07
N TYR A 165 -7.63 1.50 19.23
CA TYR A 165 -7.05 2.73 19.76
C TYR A 165 -7.81 3.25 20.97
N GLU A 166 -7.10 3.51 22.06
CA GLU A 166 -7.62 4.13 23.27
C GLU A 166 -7.39 5.64 23.23
N LYS A 167 -8.43 6.42 23.55
CA LYS A 167 -8.31 7.86 23.73
C LYS A 167 -7.54 8.14 25.02
N VAL A 168 -6.47 8.91 24.92
CA VAL A 168 -5.68 9.36 26.06
C VAL A 168 -6.14 10.76 26.45
N SER A 169 -6.56 10.90 27.69
CA SER A 169 -6.84 12.20 28.31
C SER A 169 -5.78 12.49 29.35
N TYR A 170 -5.24 13.70 29.34
CA TYR A 170 -4.35 14.15 30.41
C TYR A 170 -5.14 14.98 31.43
N GLY A 171 -4.72 14.92 32.68
CA GLY A 171 -5.35 15.68 33.76
C GLY A 171 -5.18 17.19 33.57
N PRO A 172 -6.10 18.01 34.11
CA PRO A 172 -6.02 19.47 34.01
C PRO A 172 -4.78 20.04 34.71
N ASP A 173 -4.23 19.31 35.68
CA ASP A 173 -3.04 19.71 36.43
C ASP A 173 -1.72 19.55 35.65
N LEU A 174 -1.73 18.94 34.46
CA LEU A 174 -0.50 18.66 33.69
C LEU A 174 0.29 19.94 33.37
N PHE A 175 -0.41 21.05 33.11
CA PHE A 175 0.19 22.35 32.77
C PHE A 175 -0.01 23.39 33.88
N LYS A 176 -0.28 22.95 35.12
CA LYS A 176 -0.52 23.86 36.25
C LYS A 176 0.71 24.76 36.48
N GLY A 177 0.50 26.08 36.43
CA GLY A 177 1.57 27.08 36.60
C GLY A 177 2.32 27.43 35.31
N MET A 178 1.94 26.81 34.18
CA MET A 178 2.34 27.24 32.84
C MET A 178 1.24 28.18 32.29
N GLY A 179 1.58 29.08 31.37
CA GLY A 179 0.70 30.18 30.91
C GLY A 179 -0.63 29.77 30.27
N ASN A 180 -1.31 30.72 29.62
CA ASN A 180 -2.71 30.56 29.21
C ASN A 180 -2.96 29.61 28.01
N GLU A 181 -1.92 29.11 27.34
CA GLU A 181 -2.06 28.18 26.21
C GLU A 181 -1.99 26.72 26.70
N THR A 182 -3.12 26.21 27.18
CA THR A 182 -3.25 24.83 27.69
C THR A 182 -4.25 23.99 26.90
N GLU A 183 -4.55 24.38 25.65
CA GLU A 183 -5.39 23.57 24.76
C GLU A 183 -4.74 22.21 24.49
N GLN A 184 -5.35 21.17 25.06
CA GLN A 184 -4.90 19.80 24.86
C GLN A 184 -5.48 19.24 23.57
N LYS A 185 -4.61 18.77 22.68
CA LYS A 185 -5.04 17.99 21.50
C LYS A 185 -5.58 16.64 21.94
N GLU A 186 -6.56 16.13 21.20
CA GLU A 186 -6.94 14.72 21.34
C GLU A 186 -5.75 13.83 20.96
N SER A 187 -5.42 12.89 21.83
CA SER A 187 -4.35 11.93 21.60
C SER A 187 -4.91 10.52 21.71
N TYR A 188 -4.45 9.63 20.85
CA TYR A 188 -4.81 8.22 20.87
C TYR A 188 -3.53 7.39 20.99
N ARG A 189 -3.64 6.24 21.65
CA ARG A 189 -2.57 5.24 21.72
C ARG A 189 -3.14 3.88 21.35
N ARG A 190 -2.31 2.98 20.84
CA ARG A 190 -2.72 1.59 20.63
C ARG A 190 -3.18 1.00 21.97
N ALA A 191 -4.28 0.25 21.93
CA ALA A 191 -4.87 -0.35 23.12
C ALA A 191 -3.84 -1.18 23.91
N SER A 192 -3.86 -1.07 25.24
CA SER A 192 -2.78 -1.59 26.11
C SER A 192 -2.73 -3.12 26.20
N SER A 193 -3.74 -3.84 25.69
CA SER A 193 -3.71 -5.30 25.62
C SER A 193 -2.84 -5.74 24.44
N SER A 194 -1.85 -6.59 24.69
CA SER A 194 -1.01 -7.21 23.67
C SER A 194 -1.82 -7.85 22.52
N ASP A 195 -3.05 -8.25 22.81
CA ASP A 195 -3.94 -8.94 21.87
C ASP A 195 -5.25 -8.18 21.69
N ILE A 196 -5.44 -7.65 20.48
CA ILE A 196 -6.73 -7.22 19.94
C ILE A 196 -7.67 -8.41 19.97
N LYS A 197 -8.85 -8.22 20.57
CA LYS A 197 -9.86 -9.28 20.69
C LYS A 197 -10.42 -9.65 19.33
N LYS A 198 -10.70 -10.93 19.12
CA LYS A 198 -11.34 -11.48 17.92
C LYS A 198 -12.57 -10.67 17.45
N ASP A 199 -13.42 -10.25 18.39
CA ASP A 199 -14.61 -9.45 18.09
C ASP A 199 -14.30 -8.10 17.42
N ALA A 200 -13.14 -7.51 17.69
CA ALA A 200 -12.72 -6.27 17.06
C ALA A 200 -12.50 -6.47 15.55
N PHE A 201 -11.84 -7.56 15.15
CA PHE A 201 -11.66 -7.92 13.74
C PHE A 201 -12.99 -8.19 13.03
N ILE A 202 -13.91 -8.87 13.72
CA ILE A 202 -15.23 -9.19 13.16
C ILE A 202 -16.07 -7.92 12.90
N ARG A 203 -15.98 -6.93 13.80
CA ARG A 203 -16.73 -5.66 13.67
C ARG A 203 -16.34 -4.84 12.43
N ILE A 204 -15.10 -4.99 11.95
CA ILE A 204 -14.60 -4.30 10.75
C ILE A 204 -15.56 -4.49 9.58
N TYR A 205 -15.99 -5.73 9.31
CA TYR A 205 -16.83 -6.07 8.16
C TYR A 205 -18.30 -6.28 8.51
N LYS A 206 -18.68 -6.63 9.75
CA LYS A 206 -20.10 -6.76 10.12
C LYS A 206 -20.87 -5.45 10.05
N SER A 207 -20.22 -4.33 10.36
CA SER A 207 -20.80 -2.99 10.23
C SER A 207 -21.20 -2.62 8.80
N SER A 208 -20.66 -3.31 7.79
CA SER A 208 -21.04 -3.12 6.38
C SER A 208 -22.19 -4.05 5.94
N SER A 209 -22.37 -5.19 6.61
CA SER A 209 -23.35 -6.21 6.23
C SER A 209 -24.80 -5.81 6.51
N GLU A 210 -25.03 -4.92 7.48
CA GLU A 210 -26.37 -4.40 7.80
C GLU A 210 -26.92 -3.44 6.71
N VAL A 211 -26.07 -2.97 5.79
CA VAL A 211 -26.49 -2.04 4.72
C VAL A 211 -26.97 -2.80 3.47
N ASP A 212 -26.46 -4.01 3.21
CA ASP A 212 -26.79 -4.79 2.01
C ASP A 212 -28.13 -5.55 2.12
N GLU A 213 -28.66 -5.82 3.32
CA GLU A 213 -29.96 -6.49 3.50
C GLU A 213 -31.17 -5.54 3.38
N GLY A 214 -30.94 -4.23 3.21
CA GLY A 214 -32.00 -3.21 3.10
C GLY A 214 -32.38 -2.80 1.67
N SER A 215 -31.77 -3.40 0.65
CA SER A 215 -32.01 -3.08 -0.76
C SER A 215 -32.41 -4.33 -1.55
N SER A 216 -33.60 -4.85 -1.30
CA SER A 216 -34.28 -5.84 -2.15
C SER A 216 -35.78 -5.59 -2.13
#